data_AF-A0A172XXL1-F1
#
_entry.id   AF-A0A172XXL1-F1
#
_cell.length_a   1.000
_cell.length_b   1.000
_cell.length_c   1.000
_cell.angle_alpha   90.00
_cell.angle_beta   90.00
_cell.angle_gamma   90.00
#
_symmetry.space_group_name_H-M   'P 1'
#
loop_
_entity.id
_entity.type
_entity.pdbx_description
1 polymer ?
#
loop_
_entity_poly.entity_id
_entity_poly.type
_entity_poly.pdbx_seq_one_letter_code
_entity_poly.pdbx_strand_id
1 'polypeptide(L)'
;MKFLVIIILILSTSYSCNKKLSQPIIATNSSYEDDRRLLNISYAIEKENQQTIVLVNNKEYPFKKFKQLLKKDKITTFKIIKDKKEIEQLNYLYDKTKMIIIATKK
;
A
#
# COMPACT_ATOMS: atom_id res chain seq x y z
N MET A 1 -49.44 2.28 -41.94
CA MET A 1 -48.79 1.72 -40.73
C MET A 1 -47.29 2.06 -40.67
N LYS A 2 -46.90 3.33 -40.80
CA LYS A 2 -45.49 3.77 -40.61
C LYS A 2 -45.35 4.89 -39.56
N PHE A 3 -46.44 5.59 -39.25
CA PHE A 3 -46.45 6.65 -38.24
C PHE A 3 -46.59 6.16 -36.79
N LEU A 4 -47.02 4.92 -36.58
CA LEU A 4 -47.30 4.39 -35.23
C LEU A 4 -46.02 3.93 -34.50
N VAL A 5 -44.95 3.63 -35.25
CA VAL A 5 -43.66 3.16 -34.71
C VAL A 5 -42.85 4.33 -34.11
N ILE A 6 -43.05 5.55 -34.61
CA ILE A 6 -42.26 6.73 -34.20
C ILE A 6 -42.67 7.21 -32.79
N ILE A 7 -43.95 7.08 -32.43
CA ILE A 7 -44.47 7.56 -31.14
C ILE A 7 -43.93 6.72 -29.96
N ILE A 8 -43.72 5.42 -30.18
CA ILE A 8 -43.20 4.50 -29.14
C ILE A 8 -41.73 4.80 -28.82
N LEU A 9 -40.95 5.31 -29.79
CA LEU A 9 -39.53 5.60 -29.59
C LEU A 9 -39.27 6.90 -28.79
N ILE A 10 -40.23 7.83 -28.75
CA ILE A 10 -40.06 9.11 -28.06
C ILE A 10 -40.35 8.97 -26.55
N LEU A 11 -41.25 8.06 -26.16
CA LEU A 11 -41.64 7.83 -24.77
C LEU A 11 -40.59 7.10 -23.92
N SER A 12 -39.57 6.48 -24.52
CA SER A 12 -38.52 5.76 -23.78
C SER A 12 -37.37 6.64 -23.29
N THR A 13 -37.34 7.94 -23.67
CA THR A 13 -36.20 8.83 -23.35
C THR A 13 -36.34 9.62 -22.04
N SER A 14 -37.47 9.51 -21.33
CA SER A 14 -37.75 10.35 -20.15
C SER A 14 -37.39 9.74 -18.80
N TYR A 15 -36.83 8.52 -18.76
CA TYR A 15 -36.39 7.88 -17.50
C TYR A 15 -34.89 8.07 -17.24
N SER A 16 -34.36 9.27 -17.47
CA SER A 16 -33.07 9.66 -16.86
C SER A 16 -33.35 10.28 -15.50
N CYS A 17 -33.59 9.40 -14.53
CA CYS A 17 -33.66 9.78 -13.13
C CYS A 17 -32.24 10.16 -12.68
N ASN A 18 -31.89 11.44 -12.83
CA ASN A 18 -30.73 12.04 -12.19
C ASN A 18 -30.97 12.07 -10.68
N LYS A 19 -30.92 10.88 -10.04
CA LYS A 19 -30.69 10.80 -8.60
C LYS A 19 -29.26 11.23 -8.37
N LYS A 20 -29.08 12.55 -8.21
CA LYS A 20 -27.91 13.11 -7.57
C LYS A 20 -27.88 12.47 -6.18
N LEU A 21 -27.07 11.43 -6.02
CA LEU A 21 -26.77 10.81 -4.74
C LEU A 21 -26.30 11.97 -3.86
N SER A 22 -27.17 12.41 -2.95
CA SER A 22 -26.79 13.26 -1.83
C SER A 22 -25.93 12.40 -0.93
N GLN A 23 -24.68 12.17 -1.33
CA GLN A 23 -23.67 11.69 -0.41
C GLN A 23 -23.60 12.78 0.67
N PRO A 24 -23.85 12.45 1.95
CA PRO A 24 -23.59 13.42 3.00
C PRO A 24 -22.14 13.84 2.85
N ILE A 25 -21.90 15.15 2.75
CA ILE A 25 -20.56 15.67 2.97
C ILE A 25 -20.27 15.36 4.43
N ILE A 26 -19.66 14.20 4.67
CA ILE A 26 -19.08 13.89 5.96
C ILE A 26 -17.98 14.93 6.10
N ALA A 27 -18.25 15.96 6.88
CA ALA A 27 -17.23 16.91 7.30
C ALA A 27 -16.26 16.09 8.16
N THR A 28 -15.31 15.42 7.52
CA THR A 28 -14.14 14.91 8.19
C THR A 28 -13.42 16.14 8.68
N ASN A 29 -13.32 16.31 10.00
CA ASN A 29 -12.55 17.37 10.64
C ASN A 29 -11.03 17.21 10.42
N SER A 30 -10.60 16.58 9.33
CA SER A 30 -9.20 16.57 8.90
C SER A 30 -8.95 17.83 8.10
N SER A 31 -7.97 18.61 8.52
CA SER A 31 -7.42 19.64 7.66
C SER A 31 -6.82 18.96 6.43
N TYR A 32 -6.99 19.54 5.24
CA TYR A 32 -6.33 19.09 4.00
C TYR A 32 -4.82 18.84 4.20
N GLU A 33 -4.19 19.65 5.05
CA GLU A 33 -2.78 19.53 5.42
C GLU A 33 -2.48 18.25 6.21
N ASP A 34 -3.40 17.82 7.08
CA ASP A 34 -3.22 16.59 7.87
C ASP A 34 -3.34 15.35 6.97
N ASP A 35 -4.27 15.36 6.02
CA ASP A 35 -4.43 14.27 5.05
C ASP A 35 -3.20 14.17 4.11
N ARG A 36 -2.66 15.31 3.65
CA ARG A 36 -1.39 15.33 2.90
C ARG A 36 -0.22 14.79 3.70
N ARG A 37 -0.11 15.17 4.98
CA ARG A 37 0.96 14.67 5.86
C ARG A 37 0.88 13.16 6.04
N LEU A 38 -0.32 12.63 6.29
CA LEU A 38 -0.56 11.19 6.43
C LEU A 38 -0.20 10.42 5.14
N LEU A 39 -0.55 10.97 3.97
CA LEU A 39 -0.21 10.37 2.69
C LEU A 39 1.31 10.32 2.47
N ASN A 40 2.02 11.42 2.76
CA ASN A 40 3.48 11.49 2.63
C ASN A 40 4.19 10.52 3.59
N ILE A 41 3.72 10.41 4.83
CA ILE A 41 4.24 9.45 5.81
C ILE A 41 4.02 8.01 5.31
N SER A 42 2.83 7.71 4.80
CA SER A 42 2.50 6.37 4.28
C SER A 42 3.41 6.00 3.10
N TYR A 43 3.63 6.93 2.17
CA TYR A 43 4.53 6.75 1.04
C TYR A 43 5.98 6.56 1.48
N ALA A 44 6.46 7.34 2.46
CA ALA A 44 7.80 7.18 3.02
C ALA A 44 8.00 5.80 3.64
N ILE A 45 7.04 5.33 4.44
CA ILE A 45 7.06 3.99 5.05
C ILE A 45 7.07 2.90 3.97
N GLU A 46 6.26 3.04 2.92
CA GLU A 46 6.22 2.08 1.83
C GLU A 46 7.57 2.00 1.09
N LYS A 47 8.16 3.16 0.80
CA LYS A 47 9.47 3.25 0.16
C LYS A 47 10.56 2.60 1.02
N GLU A 48 10.58 2.86 2.33
CA GLU A 48 11.51 2.19 3.24
C GLU A 48 11.32 0.67 3.23
N ASN A 49 10.08 0.18 3.23
CA ASN A 49 9.80 -1.25 3.15
C ASN A 49 10.30 -1.87 1.84
N GLN A 50 10.18 -1.16 0.71
CA GLN A 50 10.69 -1.61 -0.59
C GLN A 50 12.22 -1.64 -0.65
N GLN A 51 12.88 -0.73 0.09
CA GLN A 51 14.34 -0.65 0.19
C GLN A 51 14.91 -1.55 1.31
N THR A 52 14.07 -2.38 1.92
CA THR A 52 14.45 -3.30 3.01
C THR A 52 14.38 -4.74 2.53
N ILE A 53 15.51 -5.44 2.57
CA ILE A 53 15.54 -6.90 2.42
C ILE A 53 15.46 -7.55 3.79
N VAL A 54 14.61 -8.56 3.94
CA VAL A 54 14.55 -9.35 5.17
C VAL A 54 14.91 -10.79 4.88
N LEU A 55 15.87 -11.31 5.62
CA LEU A 55 16.31 -12.70 5.57
C LEU A 55 15.95 -13.37 6.89
N VAL A 56 15.12 -14.41 6.86
CA VAL A 56 14.82 -15.26 8.02
C VAL A 56 15.39 -16.65 7.76
N ASN A 57 16.30 -17.12 8.62
CA ASN A 57 17.07 -18.36 8.41
C ASN A 57 17.70 -18.40 6.99
N ASN A 58 18.36 -17.29 6.61
CA ASN A 58 19.01 -17.08 5.32
C ASN A 58 18.09 -17.15 4.09
N LYS A 59 16.76 -17.08 4.28
CA LYS A 59 15.78 -17.04 3.19
C LYS A 59 15.06 -15.71 3.17
N GLU A 60 14.86 -15.16 1.98
CA GLU A 60 14.11 -13.91 1.81
C GLU A 60 12.67 -14.04 2.31
N TYR A 61 12.23 -13.04 3.08
CA TYR A 61 10.92 -13.00 3.70
C TYR A 61 10.25 -11.66 3.43
N PRO A 62 8.93 -11.64 3.13
CA PRO A 62 8.19 -10.39 3.09
C PRO A 62 8.23 -9.67 4.44
N PHE A 63 8.51 -8.37 4.42
CA PHE A 63 8.58 -7.55 5.64
C PHE A 63 7.31 -7.66 6.51
N LYS A 64 6.13 -7.76 5.88
CA LYS A 64 4.85 -8.00 6.58
C LYS A 64 4.84 -9.34 7.35
N LYS A 65 5.38 -10.41 6.77
CA LYS A 65 5.48 -11.73 7.43
C LYS A 65 6.50 -11.69 8.57
N PHE A 66 7.62 -10.99 8.38
CA PHE A 66 8.60 -10.76 9.44
C PHE A 66 8.00 -10.02 10.65
N LYS A 67 7.24 -8.94 10.43
CA LYS A 67 6.50 -8.25 11.51
C LYS A 67 5.55 -9.18 12.27
N GLN A 68 4.90 -10.11 11.58
CA GLN A 68 4.04 -11.11 12.24
C GLN A 68 4.83 -12.11 13.08
N LEU A 69 6.04 -12.50 12.65
CA LEU A 69 6.92 -13.37 13.43
C LEU A 69 7.44 -12.67 14.69
N LEU A 70 7.79 -11.38 14.61
CA LEU A 70 8.14 -10.56 15.77
C LEU A 70 6.99 -10.47 16.77
N LYS A 71 5.77 -10.15 16.30
CA LYS A 71 4.57 -10.06 17.17
C LYS A 71 4.22 -11.38 17.87
N LYS A 72 4.58 -12.51 17.26
CA LYS A 72 4.33 -13.86 17.80
C LYS A 72 5.51 -14.41 18.60
N ASP A 73 6.52 -13.59 18.88
CA ASP A 73 7.76 -13.98 19.57
C ASP A 73 8.42 -15.24 18.96
N LYS A 74 8.41 -15.33 17.62
CA LYS A 74 8.98 -16.46 16.85
C LYS A 74 10.40 -16.18 16.34
N ILE A 75 10.94 -14.99 16.60
CA ILE A 75 12.30 -14.60 16.22
C ILE A 75 13.18 -14.69 17.46
N THR A 76 14.30 -15.39 17.36
CA THR A 76 15.27 -15.54 18.46
C THR A 76 16.23 -14.37 18.49
N THR A 77 16.78 -14.02 17.33
CA THR A 77 17.77 -12.96 17.16
C THR A 77 17.54 -12.27 15.83
N PHE A 78 17.88 -10.99 15.75
CA PHE A 78 17.99 -10.29 14.48
C PHE A 78 19.09 -9.25 14.50
N LYS A 79 19.68 -8.98 13.34
CA LYS A 79 20.65 -7.93 13.07
C LYS A 79 20.08 -7.02 11.99
N ILE A 80 20.27 -5.71 12.17
CA ILE A 80 19.95 -4.71 11.16
C ILE A 80 21.26 -4.17 10.59
N ILE A 81 21.38 -4.23 9.27
CA ILE A 81 22.53 -3.74 8.52
C ILE A 81 22.04 -2.56 7.68
N LYS A 82 22.66 -1.38 7.90
CA LYS A 82 22.44 -0.16 7.10
C LYS A 82 23.73 0.39 6.50
N ASP A 83 24.86 -0.18 6.89
CA ASP A 83 26.17 0.22 6.38
C ASP A 83 26.28 -0.16 4.91
N LYS A 84 26.75 0.78 4.08
CA LYS A 84 26.87 0.61 2.64
C LYS A 84 27.84 -0.52 2.29
N LYS A 85 29.02 -0.57 2.93
CA LYS A 85 30.04 -1.58 2.62
C LYS A 85 29.55 -2.97 3.00
N GLU A 86 28.89 -3.11 4.14
CA GLU A 86 28.34 -4.40 4.58
C GLU A 86 27.21 -4.88 3.65
N ILE A 87 26.34 -4.00 3.18
CA ILE A 87 25.29 -4.33 2.19
C ILE A 87 25.91 -4.77 0.85
N GLU A 88 26.92 -4.05 0.37
CA GLU A 88 27.62 -4.39 -0.88
C GLU A 88 28.42 -5.70 -0.75
N GLN A 89 29.02 -5.98 0.41
CA GLN A 89 29.68 -7.27 0.72
C GLN A 89 28.71 -8.46 0.71
N LEU A 90 27.42 -8.22 0.98
CA LEU A 90 26.35 -9.21 0.86
C LEU A 90 25.81 -9.33 -0.57
N ASN A 91 26.45 -8.70 -1.55
CA ASN A 91 26.07 -8.67 -2.97
C ASN A 91 24.71 -7.98 -3.24
N TYR A 92 24.31 -7.03 -2.40
CA TYR A 92 23.14 -6.20 -2.65
C TYR A 92 23.55 -4.80 -3.14
N LEU A 93 22.81 -4.27 -4.11
CA LEU A 93 23.01 -2.90 -4.60
C LEU A 93 22.48 -1.89 -3.59
N TYR A 94 23.35 -1.08 -3.01
CA TYR A 94 22.98 -0.08 -2.00
C TYR A 94 22.00 0.98 -2.53
N ASP A 95 22.00 1.27 -3.83
CA ASP A 95 21.05 2.21 -4.44
C ASP A 95 19.60 1.73 -4.35
N LYS A 96 19.40 0.41 -4.35
CA LYS A 96 18.08 -0.24 -4.25
C LYS A 96 17.78 -0.72 -2.83
N THR A 97 18.80 -1.18 -2.11
CA THR A 97 18.68 -1.77 -0.77
C THR A 97 19.38 -0.89 0.25
N LYS A 98 18.61 -0.18 1.08
CA LYS A 98 19.14 0.70 2.13
C LYS A 98 19.23 0.02 3.48
N MET A 99 18.55 -1.12 3.65
CA MET A 99 18.55 -1.88 4.88
C MET A 99 18.43 -3.38 4.60
N ILE A 100 19.21 -4.18 5.33
CA ILE A 100 19.07 -5.64 5.36
C ILE A 100 18.79 -6.04 6.81
N ILE A 101 17.75 -6.83 7.03
CA ILE A 101 17.43 -7.43 8.32
C ILE A 101 17.73 -8.92 8.21
N ILE A 102 18.67 -9.42 9.02
CA ILE A 102 18.99 -10.84 9.10
C ILE A 102 18.45 -11.35 10.42
N ALA A 103 17.55 -12.32 10.40
CA ALA A 103 16.88 -12.85 11.57
C ALA A 103 16.94 -14.38 11.62
N THR A 104 16.96 -14.92 12.83
CA THR A 104 16.86 -16.34 13.10
C THR A 104 15.54 -16.64 13.79
N LYS A 105 14.82 -17.62 13.28
CA LYS A 105 13.55 -18.08 13.84
C LYS A 105 13.79 -19.21 14.86
N LYS A 106 12.97 -19.25 15.91
CA LYS A 106 12.85 -20.38 16.84
C LYS A 106 12.38 -21.65 16.12
#